data_AF-A0A832PZS2-F1
#
_entry.id   AF-A0A832PZS2-F1
#
_cell.length_a   1.000
_cell.length_b   1.000
_cell.length_c   1.000
_cell.angle_alpha   90.00
_cell.angle_beta   90.00
_cell.angle_gamma   90.00
#
_symmetry.space_group_name_H-M   'P 1'
#
loop_
_entity.id
_entity.type
_entity.pdbx_description
1 polymer ?
#
loop_
_entity_poly.entity_id
_entity_poly.type
_entity_poly.pdbx_seq_one_letter_code
_entity_poly.pdbx_strand_id
1 'polypeptide(L)'
;MKKLSDITKLLLTLVVLFFVSCASQIGDSCSNNSDCGVGRLCDKSQPGGYCTQRACDRYECPAEAVCVDFGGQERYCMQRCGAFAFCREDYVCVLDFPKTGGQEGEVYPAFCNQSADYSVSAN
;
A
#
# COMPACT_ATOMS: atom_id res chain seq x y z
N MET A 1 -28.29 -38.01 -23.17
CA MET A 1 -28.24 -36.55 -23.39
C MET A 1 -28.43 -35.72 -22.10
N LYS A 2 -29.29 -36.12 -21.13
CA LYS A 2 -29.47 -35.40 -19.85
C LYS A 2 -28.20 -35.29 -18.98
N LYS A 3 -27.44 -36.39 -18.81
CA LYS A 3 -26.19 -36.42 -18.02
C LYS A 3 -25.12 -35.40 -18.46
N LEU A 4 -25.05 -35.10 -19.76
CA LEU A 4 -24.06 -34.15 -20.28
C LEU A 4 -24.44 -32.71 -19.91
N SER A 5 -25.73 -32.37 -19.93
CA SER A 5 -26.24 -31.05 -19.53
C SER A 5 -26.06 -30.76 -18.04
N ASP A 6 -26.23 -31.78 -17.18
CA ASP A 6 -26.06 -31.63 -15.73
C ASP A 6 -24.58 -31.45 -15.35
N ILE A 7 -23.67 -32.17 -16.02
CA ILE A 7 -22.21 -32.01 -15.84
C ILE A 7 -21.76 -30.62 -16.33
N THR A 8 -22.29 -30.12 -17.45
CA THR A 8 -21.98 -28.76 -17.94
C THR A 8 -22.44 -27.69 -16.95
N LYS A 9 -23.63 -27.83 -16.35
CA LYS A 9 -24.12 -26.90 -15.32
C LYS A 9 -23.28 -26.94 -14.06
N LEU A 10 -22.86 -28.13 -13.62
CA LEU A 10 -21.99 -28.30 -12.46
C LEU A 10 -20.61 -27.66 -12.69
N LEU A 11 -20.02 -27.87 -13.88
CA LEU A 11 -18.75 -27.24 -14.28
C LEU A 11 -18.86 -25.72 -14.37
N LEU A 12 -19.95 -25.17 -14.93
CA LEU A 12 -20.17 -23.72 -14.99
C LEU A 12 -20.30 -23.10 -13.60
N THR A 13 -20.95 -23.80 -12.66
CA THR A 13 -21.13 -23.32 -11.29
C THR A 13 -19.80 -23.31 -10.52
N LEU A 14 -18.93 -24.29 -10.77
CA LEU A 14 -17.63 -24.40 -10.11
C LEU A 14 -16.65 -23.30 -10.57
N VAL A 15 -16.69 -22.91 -11.85
CA VAL A 15 -15.81 -21.87 -12.41
C VAL A 15 -16.10 -20.48 -11.83
N VAL A 16 -17.34 -20.18 -11.45
CA VAL A 16 -17.73 -18.86 -10.90
C VAL A 16 -17.17 -18.63 -9.48
N LEU A 17 -16.87 -19.69 -8.72
CA LEU A 17 -16.41 -19.59 -7.33
C LEU A 17 -14.90 -19.30 -7.20
N PHE A 18 -14.13 -19.29 -8.29
CA PHE A 18 -12.67 -19.12 -8.23
C PHE A 18 -12.16 -17.68 -8.38
N PHE A 19 -13.03 -16.69 -8.60
CA PHE A 19 -12.60 -15.30 -8.79
C PHE A 19 -12.57 -14.48 -7.49
N VAL A 20 -11.97 -15.02 -6.43
CA VAL A 20 -11.63 -14.21 -5.25
C VAL A 20 -10.28 -13.53 -5.52
N SER A 21 -10.29 -12.35 -6.16
CA SER A 21 -9.09 -11.52 -6.26
C SER A 21 -8.77 -10.98 -4.87
N CYS A 22 -7.54 -11.18 -4.39
CA CYS A 22 -7.08 -10.50 -3.18
C CYS A 22 -7.28 -8.99 -3.33
N ALA A 23 -7.80 -8.36 -2.29
CA ALA A 23 -7.91 -6.91 -2.25
C ALA A 23 -6.50 -6.31 -2.22
N SER A 24 -6.26 -5.29 -3.04
CA SER A 24 -4.99 -4.54 -2.99
C SER A 24 -4.82 -3.87 -1.63
N GLN A 25 -3.58 -3.72 -1.21
CA GLN A 25 -3.13 -3.14 0.06
C GLN A 25 -2.24 -1.91 -0.19
N ILE A 26 -2.02 -1.12 0.87
CA ILE A 26 -1.03 -0.05 0.82
C ILE A 26 0.36 -0.66 0.60
N GLY A 27 1.10 -0.13 -0.38
CA GLY A 27 2.44 -0.60 -0.75
C GLY A 27 2.51 -1.61 -1.89
N ASP A 28 1.36 -2.09 -2.37
CA ASP A 28 1.32 -2.93 -3.57
C ASP A 28 1.84 -2.18 -4.81
N SER A 29 2.40 -2.96 -5.75
CA SER A 29 2.77 -2.48 -7.08
C SER A 29 1.54 -2.07 -7.89
N CYS A 30 1.66 -1.01 -8.68
CA CYS A 30 0.58 -0.58 -9.55
C CYS A 30 1.10 0.14 -10.80
N SER A 31 0.29 0.11 -11.84
CA SER A 31 0.48 0.89 -13.07
C SER A 31 -0.50 2.04 -13.19
N ASN A 32 -1.66 1.91 -12.54
CA ASN A 32 -2.76 2.86 -12.57
C ASN A 32 -3.64 2.74 -11.30
N ASN A 33 -4.56 3.69 -11.09
CA ASN A 33 -5.38 3.73 -9.86
C ASN A 33 -6.34 2.55 -9.70
N SER A 34 -6.81 1.93 -10.78
CA SER A 34 -7.73 0.78 -10.66
C SER A 34 -7.06 -0.47 -10.10
N ASP A 35 -5.72 -0.54 -10.14
CA ASP A 35 -4.95 -1.63 -9.53
C ASP A 35 -5.03 -1.59 -7.99
N CYS A 36 -5.25 -0.41 -7.38
CA CYS A 36 -5.17 -0.20 -5.93
C CYS A 36 -6.50 -0.38 -5.17
N GLY A 37 -7.60 -0.60 -5.89
CA GLY A 37 -8.94 -0.64 -5.33
C GLY A 37 -9.52 0.73 -4.99
N VAL A 38 -10.67 0.73 -4.32
CA VAL A 38 -11.47 1.94 -4.05
C VAL A 38 -10.79 2.84 -3.02
N GLY A 39 -10.77 4.15 -3.27
CA GLY A 39 -10.28 5.16 -2.32
C GLY A 39 -8.75 5.30 -2.25
N ARG A 40 -8.03 4.52 -3.06
CA ARG A 40 -6.57 4.57 -3.16
C ARG A 40 -6.14 5.07 -4.54
N LEU A 41 -4.88 5.47 -4.64
CA LEU A 41 -4.26 5.92 -5.87
C LEU A 41 -2.92 5.23 -6.08
N CYS A 42 -2.53 5.12 -7.35
CA CYS A 42 -1.22 4.65 -7.72
C CYS A 42 -0.25 5.82 -7.78
N ASP A 43 0.66 5.88 -6.83
CA ASP A 43 1.79 6.81 -6.91
C ASP A 43 2.85 6.23 -7.85
N LYS A 44 2.91 6.81 -9.04
CA LYS A 44 3.82 6.39 -10.11
C LYS A 44 5.20 7.05 -10.03
N SER A 45 5.40 7.97 -9.09
CA SER A 45 6.73 8.52 -8.82
C SER A 45 7.62 7.52 -8.08
N GLN A 46 7.00 6.55 -7.41
CA GLN A 46 7.67 5.51 -6.66
C GLN A 46 8.04 4.32 -7.57
N PRO A 47 9.18 3.62 -7.32
CA PRO A 47 9.60 2.46 -8.11
C PRO A 47 8.52 1.38 -8.21
N GLY A 48 8.22 0.96 -9.44
CA GLY A 48 7.20 -0.06 -9.72
C GLY A 48 5.76 0.36 -9.36
N GLY A 49 5.53 1.65 -9.11
CA GLY A 49 4.27 2.22 -8.61
C GLY A 49 3.95 1.78 -7.18
N TYR A 50 3.26 2.63 -6.42
CA TYR A 50 2.93 2.36 -5.03
C TYR A 50 1.48 2.71 -4.73
N CYS A 51 0.67 1.71 -4.36
CA CYS A 51 -0.69 1.96 -3.91
C CYS A 51 -0.67 2.70 -2.56
N THR A 52 -1.20 3.93 -2.54
CA THR A 52 -1.25 4.79 -1.36
C THR A 52 -2.58 5.54 -1.27
N GLN A 53 -2.72 6.31 -0.20
CA GLN A 53 -3.82 7.24 0.03
C GLN A 53 -3.23 8.58 0.48
N ARG A 54 -3.72 9.66 -0.12
CA ARG A 54 -3.34 11.05 0.21
C ARG A 54 -4.16 11.63 1.33
N ALA A 55 -3.64 12.69 1.94
CA ALA A 55 -4.33 13.47 2.98
C ALA A 55 -4.80 12.58 4.13
N CYS A 56 -3.90 11.70 4.58
CA CYS A 56 -4.22 10.70 5.59
C CYS A 56 -4.40 11.26 7.01
N ASP A 57 -4.12 12.55 7.19
CA ASP A 57 -4.50 13.35 8.36
C ASP A 57 -6.00 13.59 8.44
N ARG A 58 -6.67 13.65 7.28
CA ARG A 58 -8.13 13.78 7.17
C ARG A 58 -8.82 12.45 6.96
N TYR A 59 -8.15 11.52 6.28
CA TYR A 59 -8.67 10.20 5.98
C TYR A 59 -7.74 9.13 6.56
N GLU A 60 -8.11 8.59 7.71
CA GLU A 60 -7.27 7.65 8.45
C GLU A 60 -6.77 6.50 7.57
N CYS A 61 -5.48 6.18 7.69
CA CYS A 61 -4.88 5.06 6.98
C CYS A 61 -5.49 3.73 7.47
N PRO A 62 -5.56 2.71 6.61
CA PRO A 62 -5.93 1.38 7.05
C PRO A 62 -4.87 0.81 8.01
N ALA A 63 -5.23 -0.24 8.75
CA ALA A 63 -4.43 -0.74 9.88
C ALA A 63 -3.01 -1.19 9.50
N GLU A 64 -2.83 -1.66 8.26
CA GLU A 64 -1.54 -2.07 7.68
C GLU A 64 -0.61 -0.90 7.34
N ALA A 65 -1.04 0.35 7.55
CA ALA A 65 -0.31 1.54 7.12
C ALA A 65 -0.10 2.59 8.22
N VAL A 66 0.86 3.48 7.97
CA VAL A 66 1.23 4.65 8.77
C VAL A 66 0.96 5.90 7.93
N CYS A 67 0.30 6.91 8.51
CA CYS A 67 0.22 8.22 7.89
C CYS A 67 1.54 8.97 8.11
N VAL A 68 2.30 9.21 7.05
CA VAL A 68 3.61 9.89 7.11
C VAL A 68 3.50 11.25 6.44
N ASP A 69 4.04 12.28 7.08
CA ASP A 69 4.18 13.63 6.53
C ASP A 69 5.60 13.81 6.00
N PHE A 70 5.74 13.98 4.69
CA PHE A 70 7.04 14.19 4.04
C PHE A 70 7.38 15.68 3.89
N GLY A 71 6.58 16.58 4.47
CA GLY A 71 6.70 18.03 4.33
C GLY A 71 5.80 18.59 3.22
N GLY A 72 5.72 19.92 3.10
CA GLY A 72 5.00 20.56 1.99
C GLY A 72 3.49 20.28 1.90
N GLN A 73 2.86 19.85 3.01
CA GLN A 73 1.47 19.35 3.08
C GLN A 73 1.24 18.00 2.37
N GLU A 74 2.29 17.27 2.05
CA GLU A 74 2.22 15.97 1.42
C GLU A 74 2.21 14.85 2.48
N ARG A 75 1.01 14.30 2.71
CA ARG A 75 0.78 13.20 3.65
C ARG A 75 0.25 11.98 2.92
N TYR A 76 0.95 10.86 3.10
CA TYR A 76 0.66 9.60 2.42
C TYR A 76 0.58 8.44 3.41
N CYS A 77 -0.30 7.48 3.11
CA CYS A 77 -0.27 6.19 3.78
C CYS A 77 0.88 5.35 3.25
N MET A 78 1.79 4.97 4.14
CA MET A 78 2.92 4.10 3.85
C MET A 78 2.72 2.77 4.57
N GLN A 79 3.01 1.66 3.89
CA GLN A 79 2.91 0.31 4.44
C GLN A 79 3.77 0.18 5.69
N ARG A 80 3.20 -0.36 6.78
CA ARG A 80 3.96 -0.70 7.99
C ARG A 80 4.95 -1.81 7.71
N CYS A 81 6.11 -1.73 8.35
CA CYS A 81 7.12 -2.78 8.32
C CYS A 81 7.68 -3.07 9.71
N GLY A 82 8.37 -4.21 9.84
CA GLY A 82 8.99 -4.65 11.08
C GLY A 82 9.48 -6.09 10.98
N ALA A 83 9.76 -6.71 12.12
CA ALA A 83 10.34 -8.07 12.18
C ALA A 83 9.53 -9.15 11.44
N PHE A 84 8.22 -8.94 11.28
CA PHE A 84 7.30 -9.88 10.63
C PHE A 84 6.55 -9.26 9.44
N ALA A 85 6.90 -8.03 9.04
CA ALA A 85 6.25 -7.31 7.95
C ALA A 85 7.35 -6.70 7.07
N PHE A 86 7.55 -7.30 5.90
CA PHE A 86 8.64 -6.93 5.00
C PHE A 86 8.16 -5.99 3.91
N CYS A 87 9.04 -5.09 3.50
CA CYS A 87 8.81 -4.25 2.34
C CYS A 87 9.00 -5.07 1.06
N ARG A 88 8.31 -4.65 0.00
CA ARG A 88 8.56 -5.12 -1.36
C ARG A 88 10.02 -4.86 -1.76
N GLU A 89 10.50 -5.63 -2.75
CA GLU A 89 11.72 -5.31 -3.48
C GLU A 89 11.77 -3.83 -3.90
N ASP A 90 12.97 -3.23 -3.86
CA ASP A 90 13.24 -1.78 -4.04
C ASP A 90 12.77 -0.84 -2.90
N TYR A 91 12.18 -1.39 -1.84
CA TYR A 91 11.81 -0.63 -0.64
C TYR A 91 12.54 -1.17 0.58
N VAL A 92 12.90 -0.25 1.47
CA VAL A 92 13.53 -0.55 2.74
C VAL A 92 12.58 -0.20 3.88
N CYS A 93 12.71 -0.94 4.98
CA CYS A 93 12.00 -0.61 6.20
C CYS A 93 12.70 0.57 6.88
N VAL A 94 12.08 1.74 6.80
CA VAL A 94 12.60 2.96 7.41
C VAL A 94 12.28 2.95 8.90
N LEU A 95 13.33 3.05 9.70
CA LEU A 95 13.25 3.23 11.13
C LEU A 95 13.58 4.69 11.44
N ASP A 96 12.95 5.25 12.48
CA ASP A 96 13.32 6.56 13.05
C ASP A 96 13.14 7.78 12.13
N PHE A 97 12.15 7.76 11.24
CA PHE A 97 11.83 8.94 10.42
C PHE A 97 11.26 10.08 11.30
N PRO A 98 11.87 11.28 11.30
CA PRO A 98 11.49 12.36 12.21
C PRO A 98 10.12 12.96 11.86
N LYS A 99 9.34 13.33 12.86
CA LYS A 99 8.08 14.08 12.66
C LYS A 99 8.35 15.57 12.50
N THR A 100 7.91 16.14 11.39
CA THR A 100 7.97 17.60 11.18
C THR A 100 7.01 18.30 12.13
N GLY A 101 7.51 19.25 12.92
CA GLY A 101 6.71 20.01 13.89
C GLY A 101 6.31 19.26 15.16
N GLY A 102 6.85 18.05 15.37
CA GLY A 102 6.69 17.27 16.60
C GLY A 102 7.65 17.71 17.72
N GLN A 103 7.60 17.00 18.84
CA GLN A 103 8.60 17.19 19.91
C GLN A 103 9.97 16.66 19.46
N GLU A 104 11.04 17.19 20.05
CA GLU A 104 12.41 16.72 19.77
C GLU A 104 12.53 15.21 20.00
N GLY A 105 13.01 14.48 18.99
CA GLY A 105 13.14 13.03 19.02
C GLY A 105 11.86 12.25 18.68
N GLU A 106 10.76 12.91 18.32
CA GLU A 106 9.55 12.23 17.90
C GLU A 106 9.69 11.67 16.47
N VAL A 107 9.44 10.36 16.32
CA VAL A 107 9.55 9.65 15.04
C VAL A 107 8.25 8.93 14.66
N TYR A 108 8.06 8.67 13.38
CA TYR A 108 6.94 7.84 12.91
C TYR A 108 7.18 6.35 13.20
N PRO A 109 6.11 5.56 13.38
CA PRO A 109 6.21 4.11 13.34
C PRO A 109 6.87 3.64 12.02
N ALA A 110 7.61 2.54 12.08
CA ALA A 110 8.34 2.01 10.93
C ALA A 110 7.43 1.77 9.71
N PHE A 111 7.93 2.18 8.53
CA PHE A 111 7.20 2.07 7.27
C PHE A 111 8.13 1.81 6.08
N CYS A 112 7.56 1.32 4.98
CA CYS A 112 8.29 1.06 3.75
C CYS A 112 8.47 2.33 2.92
N ASN A 113 9.70 2.62 2.52
CA ASN A 113 10.03 3.69 1.58
C ASN A 113 11.24 3.32 0.71
N GLN A 114 11.51 4.09 -0.33
CA GLN A 114 12.63 3.85 -1.26
C GLN A 114 14.03 4.13 -0.66
N SER A 115 14.13 4.96 0.38
CA SER A 115 15.38 5.26 1.06
C SER A 115 15.23 5.19 2.57
N ALA A 116 16.24 4.64 3.25
CA ALA A 116 16.38 4.70 4.71
C ALA A 116 16.85 6.07 5.19
N ASP A 117 17.33 6.91 4.26
CA ASP A 117 17.96 8.18 4.54
C ASP A 117 17.05 9.33 4.04
N TYR A 118 16.58 10.16 4.96
CA TYR A 118 15.79 11.37 4.66
C TYR A 118 16.66 12.62 4.44
N SER A 119 18.00 12.48 4.50
CA SER A 119 18.94 13.59 4.33
C SER A 119 18.98 14.21 2.91
N VAL A 120 18.21 13.70 1.95
CA VAL A 120 18.32 14.09 0.53
C VAL A 120 17.32 15.18 0.09
N SER A 121 16.30 15.52 0.87
CA SER A 121 15.27 16.51 0.45
C SER A 121 15.42 17.93 1.01
N ALA A 122 16.52 18.25 1.69
CA ALA A 122 16.79 19.59 2.24
C ALA A 122 17.73 20.45 1.36
N ASN A 123 17.52 20.45 0.03
CA ASN A 123 18.17 21.41 -0.88
C ASN A 123 17.13 22.21 -1.66
#